data_AF-A0A916RW84-F1
#
_entry.id   AF-A0A916RW84-F1
#
_cell.length_a   1.000
_cell.length_b   1.000
_cell.length_c   1.000
_cell.angle_alpha   90.00
_cell.angle_beta   90.00
_cell.angle_gamma   90.00
#
_symmetry.space_group_name_H-M   'P 1'
#
loop_
_entity.id
_entity.type
_entity.pdbx_description
1 polymer ?
#
loop_
_entity_poly.entity_id
_entity_poly.type
_entity_poly.pdbx_seq_one_letter_code
_entity_poly.pdbx_strand_id
1 'polypeptide(L)'
;MEMWAYLFKYKDRLRPALVPIHLPYTFDMDAERIRAHLLTLPHVVETMQWGANLVFWVGDKAIGGKMFALVNLDDDQHRQVIAYAAGPERYSELLEVEGIFPAPYMARIYWVAVERWSVFRSTEWEQELAAAHSIISAKLPPHTRAALALPSKEQKRLIAERRKLLAAKAKTKQR
;
A
#
# COMPACT_ATOMS: atom_id res chain seq x y z
N MET A 1 5.95 5.31 20.81
CA MET A 1 5.97 6.75 21.16
C MET A 1 6.44 7.45 19.90
N GLU A 2 5.57 7.58 18.90
CA GLU A 2 4.95 8.88 18.54
C GLU A 2 3.62 8.67 17.77
N MET A 3 2.63 7.97 18.35
CA MET A 3 1.24 8.05 17.85
C MET A 3 0.51 9.29 18.41
N TRP A 4 0.99 9.77 19.56
CA TRP A 4 0.45 10.92 20.28
C TRP A 4 0.88 12.26 19.67
N ALA A 5 2.06 12.36 19.05
CA ALA A 5 2.48 13.60 18.39
C ALA A 5 1.69 13.90 17.10
N TYR A 6 1.23 12.86 16.41
CA TYR A 6 0.35 13.03 15.25
C TYR A 6 -1.03 13.56 15.66
N LEU A 7 -1.62 13.02 16.75
CA LEU A 7 -2.90 13.51 17.27
C LEU A 7 -2.81 14.93 17.85
N PHE A 8 -1.65 15.35 18.36
CA PHE A 8 -1.47 16.70 18.92
C PHE A 8 -1.39 17.78 17.84
N LYS A 9 -0.82 17.48 16.66
CA LYS A 9 -0.71 18.45 15.54
C LYS A 9 -2.07 18.91 15.00
N TYR A 10 -3.13 18.12 15.19
CA TYR A 10 -4.48 18.39 14.64
C TYR A 10 -5.52 18.81 15.70
N LYS A 11 -5.14 18.93 16.99
CA LYS A 11 -6.09 19.19 18.08
C LYS A 11 -6.56 20.65 18.16
N ASP A 12 -5.79 21.61 17.66
CA ASP A 12 -6.04 23.05 17.88
C ASP A 12 -6.83 23.76 16.77
N ARG A 13 -7.44 23.03 15.83
CA ARG A 13 -8.18 23.66 14.72
C ARG A 13 -9.70 23.50 14.80
N LEU A 14 -10.26 23.53 16.01
CA LEU A 14 -11.72 23.49 16.22
C LEU A 14 -12.22 24.56 17.21
N ARG A 15 -12.73 25.69 16.68
CA ARG A 15 -13.99 26.42 17.01
C ARG A 15 -13.91 27.93 16.64
N PRO A 16 -15.03 28.66 16.46
CA PRO A 16 -16.10 28.43 15.48
C PRO A 16 -16.44 29.73 14.69
N ALA A 17 -16.75 29.65 13.40
CA ALA A 17 -17.45 30.71 12.69
C ALA A 17 -18.31 30.12 11.57
N LEU A 18 -19.60 30.45 11.60
CA LEU A 18 -20.63 30.00 10.68
C LEU A 18 -20.41 30.60 9.29
N VAL A 19 -20.03 29.74 8.35
CA VAL A 19 -20.11 29.95 6.90
C VAL A 19 -20.49 28.58 6.31
N PRO A 20 -21.44 28.45 5.37
CA PRO A 20 -21.78 27.15 4.80
C PRO A 20 -20.64 26.71 3.87
N ILE A 21 -19.69 25.96 4.42
CA ILE A 21 -18.49 25.49 3.73
C ILE A 21 -18.60 23.98 3.58
N HIS A 22 -18.45 23.53 2.34
CA HIS A 22 -18.26 22.15 1.88
C HIS A 22 -17.58 21.27 2.95
N LEU A 23 -18.28 20.22 3.40
CA LEU A 23 -17.77 19.26 4.38
C LEU A 23 -16.58 18.47 3.79
N PRO A 24 -15.35 18.56 4.32
CA PRO A 24 -14.22 17.73 3.90
C PRO A 24 -14.19 16.46 4.75
N TYR A 25 -15.18 15.56 4.59
CA TYR A 25 -15.41 14.50 5.59
C TYR A 25 -15.47 13.05 5.05
N THR A 26 -14.75 12.67 4.00
CA THR A 26 -14.75 11.26 3.55
C THR A 26 -13.39 10.66 3.21
N PHE A 27 -12.33 11.47 3.13
CA PHE A 27 -11.04 11.01 2.60
C PHE A 27 -10.34 9.94 3.48
N ASP A 28 -10.48 10.05 4.80
CA ASP A 28 -9.91 9.09 5.75
C ASP A 28 -10.67 7.75 5.74
N MET A 29 -11.97 7.77 5.40
CA MET A 29 -12.82 6.58 5.47
C MET A 29 -12.57 5.62 4.31
N ASP A 30 -12.35 6.12 3.09
CA ASP A 30 -12.12 5.25 1.92
C ASP A 30 -10.74 4.61 1.98
N ALA A 31 -9.69 5.36 2.32
CA ALA A 31 -8.34 4.84 2.52
C ALA A 31 -8.30 3.75 3.62
N GLU A 32 -8.96 3.99 4.76
CA GLU A 32 -9.02 3.00 5.84
C GLU A 32 -9.86 1.76 5.48
N ARG A 33 -10.94 1.91 4.71
CA ARG A 33 -11.71 0.76 4.19
C ARG A 33 -10.87 -0.12 3.28
N ILE A 34 -10.16 0.50 2.34
CA ILE A 34 -9.27 -0.19 1.42
C ILE A 34 -8.13 -0.86 2.18
N ARG A 35 -7.51 -0.17 3.13
CA ARG A 35 -6.50 -0.74 4.02
C ARG A 35 -7.04 -1.95 4.78
N ALA A 36 -8.21 -1.85 5.39
CA ALA A 36 -8.84 -2.94 6.12
C ALA A 36 -9.05 -4.16 5.20
N HIS A 37 -9.56 -3.95 3.99
CA HIS A 37 -9.71 -5.01 3.00
C HIS A 37 -8.36 -5.65 2.61
N LEU A 38 -7.36 -4.84 2.27
CA LEU A 38 -6.03 -5.32 1.89
C LEU A 38 -5.37 -6.19 2.98
N LEU A 39 -5.58 -5.85 4.25
CA LEU A 39 -5.05 -6.61 5.38
C LEU A 39 -5.76 -7.96 5.60
N THR A 40 -6.92 -8.19 4.98
CA THR A 40 -7.56 -9.51 4.98
C THR A 40 -6.92 -10.49 3.99
N LEU A 41 -6.17 -9.97 3.00
CA LEU A 41 -5.56 -10.80 1.96
C LEU A 41 -4.38 -11.61 2.52
N PRO A 42 -4.11 -12.82 1.99
CA PRO A 42 -3.07 -13.69 2.52
C PRO A 42 -1.67 -13.05 2.48
N HIS A 43 -0.95 -13.18 3.59
CA HIS A 43 0.45 -12.75 3.72
C HIS A 43 0.71 -11.25 3.44
N VAL A 44 -0.31 -10.40 3.54
CA VAL A 44 -0.10 -8.96 3.36
C VAL A 44 0.66 -8.37 4.54
N VAL A 45 1.63 -7.51 4.22
CA VAL A 45 2.37 -6.69 5.17
C VAL A 45 2.24 -5.24 4.73
N GLU A 46 1.90 -4.35 5.66
CA GLU A 46 1.90 -2.90 5.43
C GLU A 46 3.19 -2.26 5.94
N THR A 47 3.67 -1.23 5.24
CA THR A 47 4.76 -0.38 5.72
C THR A 47 4.49 1.06 5.36
N MET A 48 4.73 1.99 6.30
CA MET A 48 4.82 3.41 5.97
C MET A 48 6.14 3.70 5.26
N GLN A 49 6.08 4.37 4.12
CA GLN A 49 7.22 4.84 3.34
C GLN A 49 7.03 6.32 3.00
N TRP A 50 8.13 7.02 2.71
CA TRP A 50 8.10 8.39 2.18
C TRP A 50 7.15 9.35 2.92
N GLY A 51 7.15 9.29 4.26
CA GLY A 51 6.33 10.14 5.12
C GLY A 51 4.89 9.65 5.28
N ALA A 52 4.10 9.70 4.21
CA ALA A 52 2.65 9.50 4.24
C ALA A 52 2.14 8.47 3.21
N ASN A 53 3.01 7.56 2.76
CA ASN A 53 2.63 6.52 1.80
C ASN A 53 2.56 5.14 2.48
N LEU A 54 1.36 4.55 2.52
CA LEU A 54 1.17 3.17 2.91
C LEU A 54 1.47 2.26 1.72
N VAL A 55 2.49 1.42 1.86
CA VAL A 55 2.85 0.44 0.84
C VAL A 55 2.50 -0.95 1.33
N PHE A 56 1.76 -1.69 0.50
CA PHE A 56 1.29 -3.04 0.77
C PHE A 56 2.13 -4.06 -0.01
N TRP A 57 2.55 -5.10 0.70
CA TRP A 57 3.48 -6.13 0.23
C TRP A 57 2.84 -7.50 0.34
N VAL A 58 3.05 -8.35 -0.65
CA VAL A 58 2.83 -9.79 -0.51
C VAL A 58 4.10 -10.41 0.07
N GLY A 59 4.01 -10.87 1.31
CA GLY A 59 5.14 -11.36 2.09
C GLY A 59 6.04 -10.26 2.66
N ASP A 60 6.82 -10.62 3.68
CA ASP A 60 7.75 -9.69 4.32
C ASP A 60 8.97 -9.41 3.44
N LYS A 61 9.42 -8.14 3.39
CA LYS A 61 10.62 -7.73 2.63
C LYS A 61 11.86 -8.53 2.98
N ALA A 62 12.02 -8.94 4.24
CA ALA A 62 13.19 -9.68 4.71
C ALA A 62 13.33 -11.07 4.05
N ILE A 63 12.22 -11.62 3.54
CA ILE A 63 12.19 -12.92 2.84
C ILE A 63 11.91 -12.76 1.34
N GLY A 64 12.01 -11.54 0.79
CA GLY A 64 11.82 -11.28 -0.64
C GLY A 64 10.39 -10.93 -1.05
N GLY A 65 9.57 -10.45 -0.11
CA GLY A 65 8.23 -9.93 -0.42
C GLY A 65 8.23 -8.80 -1.45
N LYS A 66 7.14 -8.67 -2.20
CA LYS A 66 6.99 -7.70 -3.29
C LYS A 66 5.78 -6.80 -3.05
N MET A 67 5.92 -5.51 -3.33
CA MET A 67 4.81 -4.56 -3.25
C MET A 67 3.79 -4.78 -4.37
N PHE A 68 2.53 -4.50 -4.09
CA PHE A 68 1.44 -4.63 -5.05
C PHE A 68 0.47 -3.45 -5.06
N ALA A 69 0.41 -2.68 -3.97
CA ALA A 69 -0.39 -1.46 -3.86
C ALA A 69 0.32 -0.40 -3.01
N LEU A 70 0.01 0.87 -3.27
CA LEU A 70 0.50 2.03 -2.55
C LEU A 70 -0.65 3.03 -2.40
N VAL A 71 -1.01 3.37 -1.17
CA VAL A 71 -2.03 4.36 -0.83
C VAL A 71 -1.34 5.61 -0.30
N ASN A 72 -1.71 6.75 -0.88
CA ASN A 72 -1.22 8.07 -0.46
C ASN A 72 -2.20 8.61 0.58
N LEU A 73 -1.70 8.95 1.77
CA LEU A 73 -2.53 9.50 2.85
C LEU A 73 -2.51 11.03 2.89
N ASP A 74 -1.68 11.67 2.06
CA ASP A 74 -1.58 13.12 1.97
C ASP A 74 -2.24 13.61 0.69
N ASP A 75 -3.35 14.34 0.83
CA ASP A 75 -4.20 14.83 -0.25
C ASP A 75 -3.56 16.03 -0.98
N ASP A 76 -2.71 16.81 -0.28
CA ASP A 76 -2.20 18.07 -0.82
C ASP A 76 -0.99 17.92 -1.77
N GLN A 77 -0.36 16.73 -1.81
CA GLN A 77 0.94 16.56 -2.47
C GLN A 77 0.95 15.59 -3.66
N HIS A 78 -0.12 14.83 -3.87
CA HIS A 78 -0.11 13.72 -4.81
C HIS A 78 -1.31 13.73 -5.75
N ARG A 79 -1.06 13.52 -7.04
CA ARG A 79 -2.11 13.43 -8.08
C ARG A 79 -2.91 12.12 -8.04
N GLN A 80 -2.60 11.22 -7.11
CA GLN A 80 -3.25 9.92 -6.99
C GLN A 80 -3.51 9.55 -5.54
N VAL A 81 -4.66 8.96 -5.26
CA VAL A 81 -4.98 8.37 -3.96
C VAL A 81 -4.35 6.99 -3.81
N ILE A 82 -4.25 6.23 -4.88
CA ILE A 82 -3.69 4.87 -4.87
C ILE A 82 -2.99 4.54 -6.19
N ALA A 83 -1.95 3.72 -6.12
CA ALA A 83 -1.34 3.07 -7.28
C ALA A 83 -1.19 1.56 -7.02
N TYR A 84 -1.46 0.73 -8.02
CA TYR A 84 -1.42 -0.72 -7.87
C TYR A 84 -1.00 -1.45 -9.15
N ALA A 85 -0.59 -2.71 -8.97
CA ALA A 85 -0.14 -3.58 -10.05
C ALA A 85 -1.32 -4.18 -10.85
N ALA A 86 -1.84 -3.44 -11.82
CA ALA A 86 -2.93 -3.91 -12.71
C ALA A 86 -2.54 -5.15 -13.55
N GLY A 87 -1.26 -5.28 -13.90
CA GLY A 87 -0.80 -6.36 -14.78
C GLY A 87 -1.16 -6.12 -16.26
N PRO A 88 -0.54 -6.88 -17.17
CA PRO A 88 -0.61 -6.58 -18.61
C PRO A 88 -2.00 -6.76 -19.21
N GLU A 89 -2.83 -7.66 -18.66
CA GLU A 89 -4.12 -8.03 -19.24
C GLU A 89 -5.15 -6.89 -19.17
N ARG A 90 -5.19 -6.19 -18.03
CA ARG A 90 -6.20 -5.14 -17.79
C ARG A 90 -5.65 -3.72 -17.92
N TYR A 91 -4.34 -3.58 -18.07
CA TYR A 91 -3.67 -2.27 -18.08
C TYR A 91 -4.25 -1.33 -19.14
N SER A 92 -4.44 -1.79 -20.39
CA SER A 92 -4.97 -0.94 -21.46
C SER A 92 -6.40 -0.51 -21.21
N GLU A 93 -7.26 -1.43 -20.78
CA GLU A 93 -8.68 -1.17 -20.45
C GLU A 93 -8.78 -0.14 -19.32
N LEU A 94 -8.01 -0.30 -18.26
CA LEU A 94 -8.02 0.61 -17.12
C LEU A 94 -7.58 2.03 -17.49
N LEU A 95 -6.69 2.20 -18.47
CA LEU A 95 -6.27 3.52 -18.93
C LEU A 95 -7.33 4.26 -19.75
N GLU A 96 -8.39 3.58 -20.19
CA GLU A 96 -9.55 4.22 -20.85
C GLU A 96 -10.55 4.79 -19.83
N VAL A 97 -10.40 4.46 -18.54
CA VAL A 97 -11.26 4.95 -17.46
C VAL A 97 -10.80 6.33 -16.99
N GLU A 98 -11.73 7.27 -16.96
CA GLU A 98 -11.47 8.63 -16.48
C GLU A 98 -10.98 8.63 -15.02
N GLY A 99 -9.86 9.30 -14.76
CA GLY A 99 -9.23 9.35 -13.43
C GLY A 99 -8.23 8.23 -13.18
N ILE A 100 -7.97 7.35 -14.15
CA ILE A 100 -6.89 6.37 -14.11
C ILE A 100 -5.80 6.77 -15.10
N PHE A 101 -4.55 6.66 -14.67
CA PHE A 101 -3.41 7.00 -15.51
C PHE A 101 -2.21 6.08 -15.23
N PRO A 102 -1.20 6.06 -16.11
CA PRO A 102 0.01 5.26 -15.89
C PRO A 102 0.70 5.66 -14.58
N ALA A 103 0.99 4.70 -13.70
CA ALA A 103 1.66 5.01 -12.44
C ALA A 103 3.05 5.61 -12.72
N PRO A 104 3.40 6.78 -12.15
CA PRO A 104 4.72 7.38 -12.32
C PRO A 104 5.83 6.38 -11.98
N TYR A 105 6.84 6.27 -12.85
CA TYR A 105 7.97 5.34 -12.76
C TYR A 105 7.66 3.83 -12.83
N MET A 106 6.41 3.42 -12.63
CA MET A 106 5.99 2.01 -12.57
C MET A 106 5.12 1.58 -13.76
N ALA A 107 4.74 2.50 -14.65
CA ALA A 107 3.98 2.21 -15.87
C ALA A 107 4.59 1.07 -16.71
N ARG A 108 5.93 1.01 -16.81
CA ARG A 108 6.65 -0.04 -17.56
C ARG A 108 6.45 -1.46 -17.05
N ILE A 109 5.96 -1.61 -15.82
CA ILE A 109 5.62 -2.91 -15.21
C ILE A 109 4.11 -3.04 -14.99
N TYR A 110 3.31 -2.29 -15.75
CA TYR A 110 1.84 -2.36 -15.78
C TYR A 110 1.20 -1.97 -14.45
N TRP A 111 1.68 -0.88 -13.85
CA TRP A 111 1.03 -0.26 -12.70
C TRP A 111 0.22 0.94 -13.14
N VAL A 112 -0.98 1.06 -12.59
CA VAL A 112 -1.85 2.23 -12.77
C VAL A 112 -1.90 3.03 -11.48
N ALA A 113 -2.15 4.33 -11.62
CA ALA A 113 -2.45 5.25 -10.55
C ALA A 113 -3.88 5.77 -10.74
N VAL A 114 -4.59 5.95 -9.63
CA VAL A 114 -5.99 6.40 -9.62
C VAL A 114 -6.08 7.69 -8.84
N GLU A 115 -6.67 8.69 -9.46
CA GLU A 115 -6.74 10.06 -8.97
C GLU A 115 -7.63 10.22 -7.75
N ARG A 116 -8.75 9.49 -7.67
CA ARG A 116 -9.78 9.66 -6.65
C ARG A 116 -10.50 8.34 -6.33
N TRP A 117 -10.98 8.20 -5.09
CA TRP A 117 -11.66 6.98 -4.65
C TRP A 117 -12.96 6.69 -5.39
N SER A 118 -13.62 7.72 -5.91
CA SER A 118 -14.90 7.61 -6.61
C SER A 118 -14.81 7.03 -8.04
N VAL A 119 -13.61 6.70 -8.54
CA VAL A 119 -13.43 6.07 -9.86
C VAL A 119 -14.07 4.67 -9.90
N PHE A 120 -14.00 3.94 -8.79
CA PHE A 120 -14.59 2.61 -8.65
C PHE A 120 -15.58 2.56 -7.49
N ARG A 121 -16.56 1.67 -7.61
CA ARG A 121 -17.39 1.24 -6.48
C ARG A 121 -16.54 0.39 -5.53
N SER A 122 -16.97 0.27 -4.27
CA SER A 122 -16.22 -0.50 -3.26
C SER A 122 -15.93 -1.94 -3.70
N THR A 123 -16.88 -2.63 -4.33
CA THR A 123 -16.68 -4.01 -4.82
C THR A 123 -15.68 -4.09 -5.97
N GLU A 124 -15.64 -3.09 -6.84
CA GLU A 124 -14.68 -3.01 -7.93
C GLU A 124 -13.27 -2.79 -7.36
N TRP A 125 -13.12 -1.90 -6.37
CA TRP A 125 -11.85 -1.73 -5.66
C TRP A 125 -11.32 -3.03 -5.04
N GLU A 126 -12.18 -3.78 -4.34
CA GLU A 126 -11.81 -5.07 -3.75
C GLU A 126 -11.34 -6.06 -4.82
N GLN A 127 -12.03 -6.12 -5.96
CA GLN A 127 -11.65 -6.98 -7.08
C GLN A 127 -10.31 -6.56 -7.70
N GLU A 128 -10.09 -5.27 -7.98
CA GLU A 128 -8.83 -4.76 -8.54
C GLU A 128 -7.64 -5.09 -7.63
N LEU A 129 -7.81 -4.86 -6.34
CA LEU A 129 -6.72 -5.00 -5.37
C LEU A 129 -6.44 -6.46 -5.03
N ALA A 130 -7.46 -7.31 -5.01
CA ALA A 130 -7.27 -8.76 -4.93
C ALA A 130 -6.57 -9.32 -6.18
N ALA A 131 -6.89 -8.80 -7.38
CA ALA A 131 -6.20 -9.16 -8.61
C ALA A 131 -4.72 -8.72 -8.57
N ALA A 132 -4.46 -7.48 -8.15
CA ALA A 132 -3.09 -6.98 -7.98
C ALA A 132 -2.26 -7.83 -7.01
N HIS A 133 -2.86 -8.22 -5.88
CA HIS A 133 -2.26 -9.15 -4.92
C HIS A 133 -1.93 -10.49 -5.58
N SER A 134 -2.87 -11.10 -6.30
CA SER A 134 -2.69 -12.38 -6.98
C SER A 134 -1.55 -12.33 -8.01
N ILE A 135 -1.52 -11.29 -8.85
CA ILE A 135 -0.48 -11.07 -9.87
C ILE A 135 0.91 -11.00 -9.22
N ILE A 136 1.03 -10.25 -8.12
CA ILE A 136 2.33 -10.08 -7.46
C ILE A 136 2.72 -11.32 -6.65
N SER A 137 1.75 -12.01 -6.04
CA SER A 137 1.95 -13.30 -5.37
C SER A 137 2.54 -14.34 -6.32
N ALA A 138 1.99 -14.46 -7.54
CA ALA A 138 2.51 -15.35 -8.58
C ALA A 138 3.96 -15.00 -8.99
N LYS A 139 4.30 -13.70 -8.98
CA LYS A 139 5.64 -13.18 -9.31
C LYS A 139 6.65 -13.27 -8.16
N LEU A 140 6.28 -13.77 -6.97
CA LEU A 140 7.22 -13.91 -5.86
C LEU A 140 8.35 -14.89 -6.22
N PRO A 141 9.59 -14.68 -5.74
CA PRO A 141 10.67 -15.64 -5.93
C PRO A 141 10.31 -17.03 -5.34
N PRO A 142 10.83 -18.14 -5.92
CA PRO A 142 10.53 -19.48 -5.41
C PRO A 142 10.85 -19.66 -3.92
N HIS A 143 11.97 -19.12 -3.45
CA HIS A 143 12.35 -19.19 -2.04
C HIS A 143 11.37 -18.45 -1.12
N THR A 144 10.82 -17.32 -1.58
CA THR A 144 9.83 -16.53 -0.84
C THR A 144 8.52 -17.29 -0.74
N ARG A 145 8.04 -17.88 -1.85
CA ARG A 145 6.82 -18.71 -1.83
C ARG A 145 6.97 -19.91 -0.91
N ALA A 146 8.13 -20.58 -0.94
CA ALA A 146 8.42 -21.68 -0.03
C ALA A 146 8.38 -21.23 1.45
N ALA A 147 8.95 -20.05 1.76
CA ALA A 147 8.89 -19.50 3.11
C ALA A 147 7.44 -19.19 3.54
N LEU A 148 6.62 -18.62 2.66
CA LEU A 148 5.20 -18.29 2.96
C LEU A 148 4.31 -19.53 3.12
N ALA A 149 4.70 -20.69 2.58
CA ALA A 149 3.99 -21.95 2.77
C ALA A 149 4.24 -22.61 4.13
N LEU A 150 5.22 -22.15 4.90
CA LEU A 150 5.53 -22.71 6.22
C LEU A 150 4.48 -22.29 7.27
N PRO A 151 4.36 -23.00 8.40
CA PRO A 151 3.51 -22.55 9.50
C PRO A 151 3.92 -21.16 10.00
N SER A 152 2.97 -20.33 10.45
CA SER A 152 3.23 -18.92 10.81
C SER A 152 4.35 -18.73 11.84
N LYS A 153 4.53 -19.69 12.76
CA LYS A 153 5.64 -19.66 13.74
C LYS A 153 7.01 -19.73 13.05
N GLU A 154 7.12 -20.59 12.05
CA GLU A 154 8.34 -20.79 11.28
C GLU A 154 8.61 -19.61 10.36
N GLN A 155 7.57 -19.07 9.72
CA GLN A 155 7.67 -17.83 8.94
C GLN A 155 8.27 -16.69 9.78
N LYS A 156 7.72 -16.47 10.99
CA LYS A 156 8.18 -15.43 11.92
C LYS A 156 9.64 -15.62 12.31
N ARG A 157 10.07 -16.87 12.55
CA ARG A 157 11.48 -17.20 12.85
C ARG A 157 12.39 -16.79 11.70
N LEU A 158 12.08 -17.24 10.48
CA LEU A 158 12.88 -16.92 9.29
C LEU A 158 12.97 -15.42 9.02
N ILE A 159 11.87 -14.69 9.18
CA ILE A 159 11.84 -13.22 9.04
C ILE A 159 12.77 -12.57 10.08
N ALA A 160 12.69 -12.97 11.34
CA ALA A 160 13.52 -12.42 12.41
C ALA A 160 15.02 -12.69 12.18
N GLU A 161 15.38 -13.93 11.81
CA GLU A 161 16.75 -14.31 11.48
C GLU A 161 17.29 -13.50 10.29
N ARG A 162 16.50 -13.37 9.21
CA ARG A 162 16.90 -12.58 8.04
C ARG A 162 17.09 -11.11 8.38
N ARG A 163 16.20 -10.50 9.18
CA ARG A 163 16.36 -9.11 9.64
C ARG A 163 17.63 -8.93 10.46
N LYS A 164 17.95 -9.86 11.38
CA LYS A 164 19.20 -9.84 12.16
C LYS A 164 20.43 -9.90 11.25
N LEU A 165 20.41 -10.78 10.25
CA LEU A 165 21.50 -10.91 9.26
C LEU A 165 21.67 -9.64 8.42
N LEU A 166 20.57 -9.05 7.93
CA LEU A 166 20.61 -7.81 7.14
C LEU A 166 21.15 -6.64 7.97
N ALA A 167 20.72 -6.51 9.23
CA ALA A 167 21.22 -5.48 10.14
C ALA A 167 22.71 -5.64 10.45
N ALA A 168 23.20 -6.87 10.64
CA ALA A 168 24.63 -7.14 10.84
C ALA A 168 25.45 -6.74 9.61
N LYS A 169 25.00 -7.12 8.40
CA LYS A 169 25.67 -6.74 7.14
C LYS A 169 25.72 -5.22 6.92
N ALA A 170 24.64 -4.51 7.25
CA ALA A 170 24.59 -3.05 7.14
C ALA A 170 25.64 -2.38 8.05
N LYS A 171 25.82 -2.87 9.28
CA LYS A 171 26.85 -2.37 10.21
C LYS A 171 28.27 -2.63 9.72
N THR A 172 28.53 -3.80 9.13
CA THR A 172 29.84 -4.13 8.56
C THR A 172 30.21 -3.25 7.37
N LYS A 173 29.23 -2.88 6.53
CA LYS A 173 29.47 -2.00 5.36
C LYS A 173 29.74 -0.53 5.74
N GLN A 174 29.38 -0.12 6.95
CA GLN A 174 29.57 1.25 7.45
C GLN A 174 30.87 1.43 8.24
N ARG A 175 31.62 0.35 8.47
CA ARG A 175 32.96 0.36 9.07
C ARG A 175 34.01 0.25 7.98
#